data_AF-A0A0W7TJW8-F1
#
_entry.id   AF-A0A0W7TJW8-F1
#
_cell.length_a   1.000
_cell.length_b   1.000
_cell.length_c   1.000
_cell.angle_alpha   90.00
_cell.angle_beta   90.00
_cell.angle_gamma   90.00
#
_symmetry.space_group_name_H-M   'P 1'
#
loop_
_entity.id
_entity.type
_entity.pdbx_description
1 polymer ?
#
loop_
_entity_poly.entity_id
_entity_poly.type
_entity_poly.pdbx_seq_one_letter_code
_entity_poly.pdbx_strand_id
1 'polypeptide(L)'
;MDSNLMNMVAGWKAAGDLILAEQMPMFGGYCGGIEETAICDVASTLASFTILGTDMHLDGPVHIRWGNTTARETLQIAAHAAAAIDINTNLIIANQYYTLAGPCTEMCLLETAAQAVTDSVSGRDLISGVAASKGVVKDRGTGMEARMMGESAIASAGMDIERANRVIDNIVSLYENSYSHPPSGKRFQDCYDVDSITPSKEYLRIYDKAVETLNKCGLEI
;
A
#
# COMPACT_ATOMS: atom_id res chain seq x y z
N MET A 1 -19.13 -8.46 -7.28
CA MET A 1 -19.07 -8.79 -8.73
C MET A 1 -20.38 -8.37 -9.37
N ASP A 2 -20.32 -7.77 -10.56
CA ASP A 2 -21.48 -7.44 -11.38
C ASP A 2 -21.30 -7.99 -12.81
N SER A 3 -22.34 -7.90 -13.63
CA SER A 3 -22.30 -8.41 -15.01
C SER A 3 -21.32 -7.65 -15.92
N ASN A 4 -21.01 -6.39 -15.61
CA ASN A 4 -20.08 -5.59 -16.42
C ASN A 4 -18.66 -6.11 -16.27
N LEU A 5 -18.24 -6.39 -15.03
CA LEU A 5 -16.95 -7.01 -14.75
C LEU A 5 -16.78 -8.33 -15.51
N MET A 6 -17.83 -9.19 -15.51
CA MET A 6 -17.77 -10.48 -16.22
C MET A 6 -17.60 -10.31 -17.73
N ASN A 7 -18.27 -9.32 -18.33
CA ASN A 7 -18.13 -9.02 -19.75
C ASN A 7 -16.72 -8.49 -20.09
N MET A 8 -16.14 -7.64 -19.23
CA MET A 8 -14.77 -7.14 -19.42
C MET A 8 -13.75 -8.28 -19.32
N VAL A 9 -13.83 -9.11 -18.28
CA VAL A 9 -12.95 -10.27 -18.10
C VAL A 9 -13.03 -11.24 -19.27
N ALA A 10 -14.23 -11.51 -19.80
CA ALA A 10 -14.38 -12.33 -21.00
C ALA A 10 -13.68 -11.72 -22.22
N GLY A 11 -13.77 -10.40 -22.39
CA GLY A 11 -13.07 -9.66 -23.44
C GLY A 11 -11.54 -9.78 -23.32
N TRP A 12 -11.00 -9.50 -22.13
CA TRP A 12 -9.56 -9.59 -21.83
C TRP A 12 -9.01 -11.00 -22.07
N LYS A 13 -9.74 -12.03 -21.63
CA LYS A 13 -9.35 -13.43 -21.90
C LYS A 13 -9.35 -13.77 -23.38
N ALA A 14 -10.35 -13.29 -24.13
CA ALA A 14 -10.40 -13.54 -25.57
C ALA A 14 -9.27 -12.82 -26.33
N ALA A 15 -8.81 -11.68 -25.82
CA ALA A 15 -7.66 -10.93 -26.35
C ALA A 15 -6.30 -11.53 -25.95
N GLY A 16 -6.25 -12.38 -24.93
CA GLY A 16 -5.01 -12.90 -24.36
C GLY A 16 -4.28 -11.88 -23.48
N ASP A 17 -5.02 -10.94 -22.87
CA ASP A 17 -4.48 -9.95 -21.95
C ASP A 17 -4.10 -10.58 -20.60
N LEU A 18 -3.12 -9.98 -19.92
CA LEU A 18 -2.87 -10.25 -18.50
C LEU A 18 -3.95 -9.57 -17.66
N ILE A 19 -4.57 -10.33 -16.77
CA ILE A 19 -5.67 -9.86 -15.94
C ILE A 19 -5.15 -9.69 -14.51
N LEU A 20 -5.27 -8.46 -14.02
CA LEU A 20 -5.14 -8.12 -12.61
C LEU A 20 -6.52 -7.75 -12.10
N ALA A 21 -7.02 -8.54 -11.16
CA ALA A 21 -8.29 -8.30 -10.49
C ALA A 21 -8.00 -7.73 -9.11
N GLU A 22 -8.79 -6.76 -8.66
CA GLU A 22 -8.61 -6.15 -7.36
C GLU A 22 -9.77 -6.42 -6.40
N GLN A 23 -9.47 -6.36 -5.11
CA GLN A 23 -10.47 -6.19 -4.07
C GLN A 23 -9.88 -5.41 -2.90
N MET A 24 -10.66 -4.51 -2.31
CA MET A 24 -10.27 -3.72 -1.14
C MET A 24 -11.18 -4.08 0.04
N PRO A 25 -10.78 -5.04 0.90
CA PRO A 25 -11.60 -5.44 2.04
C PRO A 25 -11.61 -4.33 3.11
N MET A 26 -12.80 -4.00 3.62
CA MET A 26 -12.96 -2.86 4.53
C MET A 26 -12.87 -3.29 5.99
N PHE A 27 -11.82 -2.87 6.70
CA PHE A 27 -11.73 -3.00 8.15
C PHE A 27 -12.82 -2.17 8.84
N GLY A 28 -13.58 -2.79 9.74
CA GLY A 28 -14.75 -2.19 10.39
C GLY A 28 -15.97 -2.10 9.47
N GLY A 29 -15.92 -2.74 8.29
CA GLY A 29 -17.01 -2.81 7.33
C GLY A 29 -17.98 -3.94 7.62
N TYR A 30 -18.52 -4.53 6.56
CA TYR A 30 -19.52 -5.62 6.68
C TYR A 30 -18.95 -6.90 7.31
N CYS A 31 -17.65 -7.14 7.15
CA CYS A 31 -17.01 -8.35 7.67
C CYS A 31 -16.74 -8.27 9.17
N GLY A 32 -16.47 -7.08 9.72
CA GLY A 32 -16.19 -6.90 11.15
C GLY A 32 -14.80 -6.35 11.42
N GLY A 33 -14.09 -6.95 12.37
CA GLY A 33 -12.78 -6.53 12.86
C GLY A 33 -11.63 -7.04 11.98
N ILE A 34 -10.45 -7.21 12.59
CA ILE A 34 -9.21 -7.54 11.88
C ILE A 34 -9.31 -8.95 11.29
N GLU A 35 -9.61 -9.95 12.12
CA GLU A 35 -9.63 -11.36 11.73
C GLU A 35 -10.75 -11.64 10.72
N GLU A 36 -11.93 -11.08 10.92
CA GLU A 36 -13.04 -11.29 9.99
C GLU A 36 -12.78 -10.65 8.62
N THR A 37 -12.08 -9.50 8.60
CA THR A 37 -11.69 -8.84 7.35
C THR A 37 -10.57 -9.63 6.66
N ALA A 38 -9.59 -10.17 7.38
CA ALA A 38 -8.53 -11.02 6.82
C ALA A 38 -9.09 -12.34 6.24
N ILE A 39 -10.10 -12.94 6.86
CA ILE A 39 -10.81 -14.09 6.27
C ILE A 39 -11.49 -13.71 4.96
N CYS A 40 -12.11 -12.52 4.90
CA CYS A 40 -12.73 -12.02 3.68
C CYS A 40 -11.70 -11.75 2.57
N ASP A 41 -10.53 -11.24 2.94
CA ASP A 41 -9.42 -10.92 2.04
C ASP A 41 -8.83 -12.18 1.39
N VAL A 42 -8.53 -13.22 2.19
CA VAL A 42 -8.13 -14.53 1.66
C VAL A 42 -9.22 -15.09 0.72
N ALA A 43 -10.49 -14.98 1.10
CA ALA A 43 -11.60 -15.47 0.29
C ALA A 43 -11.74 -14.70 -1.05
N SER A 44 -11.60 -13.37 -1.04
CA SER A 44 -11.69 -12.54 -2.26
C SER A 44 -10.50 -12.77 -3.19
N THR A 45 -9.30 -12.96 -2.63
CA THR A 45 -8.10 -13.35 -3.38
C THR A 45 -8.32 -14.68 -4.10
N LEU A 46 -8.71 -15.74 -3.38
CA LEU A 46 -8.98 -17.04 -4.01
C LEU A 46 -10.09 -16.95 -5.07
N ALA A 47 -11.16 -16.20 -4.76
CA ALA A 47 -12.28 -16.00 -5.67
C ALA A 47 -11.85 -15.35 -6.99
N SER A 48 -10.91 -14.39 -7.00
CA SER A 48 -10.47 -13.79 -8.26
C SER A 48 -9.79 -14.79 -9.19
N PHE A 49 -9.03 -15.74 -8.64
CA PHE A 49 -8.41 -16.80 -9.44
C PHE A 49 -9.42 -17.86 -9.88
N THR A 50 -10.37 -18.26 -9.02
CA THR A 50 -11.31 -19.33 -9.39
C THR A 50 -12.48 -18.86 -10.24
N ILE A 51 -12.94 -17.63 -10.05
CA ILE A 51 -14.16 -17.11 -10.72
C ILE A 51 -13.78 -16.26 -11.92
N LEU A 52 -12.82 -15.34 -11.77
CA LEU A 52 -12.39 -14.47 -12.86
C LEU A 52 -11.27 -15.11 -13.68
N GLY A 53 -10.54 -16.09 -13.11
CA GLY A 53 -9.30 -16.63 -13.69
C GLY A 53 -8.33 -15.52 -14.04
N THR A 54 -8.10 -14.66 -13.05
CA THR A 54 -7.08 -13.61 -13.07
C THR A 54 -5.68 -14.21 -13.07
N ASP A 55 -4.69 -13.46 -13.54
CA ASP A 55 -3.27 -13.83 -13.47
C ASP A 55 -2.63 -13.31 -12.18
N MET A 56 -3.15 -12.19 -11.66
CA MET A 56 -2.69 -11.56 -10.42
C MET A 56 -3.88 -11.02 -9.61
N HIS A 57 -3.75 -10.97 -8.28
CA HIS A 57 -4.71 -10.30 -7.40
C HIS A 57 -4.10 -9.06 -6.74
N LEU A 58 -4.76 -7.91 -6.83
CA LEU A 58 -4.38 -6.68 -6.14
C LEU A 58 -5.30 -6.44 -4.94
N ASP A 59 -4.75 -6.66 -3.76
CA ASP A 59 -5.44 -6.35 -2.51
C ASP A 59 -5.34 -4.84 -2.19
N GLY A 60 -6.05 -4.40 -1.15
CA GLY A 60 -5.97 -3.06 -0.58
C GLY A 60 -6.86 -2.90 0.65
N PRO A 61 -6.56 -3.55 1.79
CA PRO A 61 -7.41 -3.46 2.96
C PRO A 61 -7.51 -2.01 3.42
N VAL A 62 -8.73 -1.50 3.56
CA VAL A 62 -8.97 -0.07 3.79
C VAL A 62 -9.72 0.16 5.08
N HIS A 63 -9.28 1.14 5.86
CA HIS A 63 -9.93 1.46 7.12
C HIS A 63 -11.24 2.23 6.87
N ILE A 64 -12.40 1.75 7.37
CA ILE A 64 -13.71 2.36 7.09
C ILE A 64 -13.81 3.86 7.40
N ARG A 65 -13.25 4.29 8.54
CA ARG A 65 -13.23 5.70 8.96
C ARG A 65 -12.20 6.54 8.22
N TRP A 66 -10.97 6.05 8.10
CA TRP A 66 -9.84 6.85 7.64
C TRP A 66 -9.67 6.82 6.12
N GLY A 67 -10.09 5.74 5.46
CA GLY A 67 -9.96 5.58 4.01
C GLY A 67 -8.51 5.46 3.54
N ASN A 68 -7.63 4.91 4.38
CA ASN A 68 -6.24 4.61 4.08
C ASN A 68 -5.97 3.11 4.21
N THR A 69 -4.92 2.63 3.55
CA THR A 69 -4.41 1.24 3.63
C THR A 69 -3.28 1.09 4.64
N THR A 70 -2.80 2.21 5.18
CA THR A 70 -1.60 2.34 6.02
C THR A 70 -1.93 2.39 7.51
N ALA A 71 -3.18 2.10 7.91
CA ALA A 71 -3.55 1.99 9.32
C ALA A 71 -3.01 0.70 9.93
N ARG A 72 -2.81 0.67 11.25
CA ARG A 72 -2.27 -0.49 11.96
C ARG A 72 -3.06 -1.77 11.64
N GLU A 73 -4.38 -1.65 11.68
CA GLU A 73 -5.32 -2.75 11.45
C GLU A 73 -5.28 -3.22 10.00
N THR A 74 -5.21 -2.30 9.03
CA THR A 74 -5.17 -2.66 7.61
C THR A 74 -3.82 -3.29 7.21
N LEU A 75 -2.71 -2.83 7.80
CA LEU A 75 -1.40 -3.46 7.63
C LEU A 75 -1.39 -4.88 8.18
N GLN A 76 -2.00 -5.11 9.35
CA GLN A 76 -2.14 -6.45 9.92
C GLN A 76 -2.97 -7.37 9.01
N ILE A 77 -4.12 -6.88 8.50
CA ILE A 77 -4.96 -7.63 7.56
C ILE A 77 -4.16 -8.02 6.32
N ALA A 78 -3.54 -7.04 5.66
CA ALA A 78 -2.78 -7.25 4.43
C ALA A 78 -1.65 -8.26 4.61
N ALA A 79 -0.91 -8.16 5.73
CA ALA A 79 0.21 -9.05 6.04
C ALA A 79 -0.25 -10.50 6.29
N HIS A 80 -1.29 -10.67 7.10
CA HIS A 80 -1.80 -11.99 7.44
C HIS A 80 -2.45 -12.69 6.23
N ALA A 81 -3.20 -11.94 5.42
CA ALA A 81 -3.78 -12.47 4.19
C ALA A 81 -2.70 -12.87 3.18
N ALA A 82 -1.73 -11.98 2.93
CA ALA A 82 -0.62 -12.25 2.01
C ALA A 82 0.20 -13.47 2.43
N ALA A 83 0.65 -13.52 3.69
CA ALA A 83 1.46 -14.62 4.19
C ALA A 83 0.69 -15.96 4.16
N ALA A 84 -0.62 -15.94 4.45
CA ALA A 84 -1.45 -17.13 4.34
C ALA A 84 -1.58 -17.62 2.89
N ILE A 85 -1.75 -16.71 1.93
CA ILE A 85 -1.81 -17.06 0.50
C ILE A 85 -0.46 -17.57 -0.01
N ASP A 86 0.64 -16.89 0.33
CA ASP A 86 2.00 -17.24 -0.09
C ASP A 86 2.42 -18.64 0.43
N ILE A 87 2.18 -18.94 1.71
CA ILE A 87 2.56 -20.23 2.30
C ILE A 87 1.73 -21.41 1.74
N ASN A 88 0.50 -21.16 1.27
CA ASN A 88 -0.44 -22.23 0.92
C ASN A 88 -0.73 -22.33 -0.59
N THR A 89 -0.23 -21.42 -1.40
CA THR A 89 -0.52 -21.35 -2.84
C THR A 89 0.72 -20.92 -3.64
N ASN A 90 0.58 -20.75 -4.96
CA ASN A 90 1.60 -20.13 -5.82
C ASN A 90 0.96 -18.97 -6.62
N LEU A 91 0.00 -18.28 -6.01
CA LEU A 91 -0.74 -17.20 -6.64
C LEU A 91 0.08 -15.92 -6.60
N ILE A 92 0.08 -15.16 -7.69
CA ILE A 92 0.76 -13.87 -7.74
C ILE A 92 -0.12 -12.82 -7.09
N ILE A 93 0.37 -12.22 -6.00
CA ILE A 93 -0.40 -11.28 -5.19
C ILE A 93 0.29 -9.93 -5.08
N ALA A 94 -0.52 -8.88 -5.05
CA ALA A 94 -0.10 -7.49 -5.02
C ALA A 94 -0.89 -6.72 -3.96
N ASN A 95 -0.42 -5.53 -3.60
CA ASN A 95 -1.16 -4.61 -2.74
C ASN A 95 -1.05 -3.15 -3.23
N GLN A 96 -2.05 -2.33 -2.88
CA GLN A 96 -2.15 -0.93 -3.30
C GLN A 96 -2.03 0.07 -2.14
N TYR A 97 -1.50 1.25 -2.42
CA TYR A 97 -1.04 2.19 -1.40
C TYR A 97 -1.90 3.45 -1.38
N TYR A 98 -2.69 3.64 -0.33
CA TYR A 98 -3.47 4.84 -0.06
C TYR A 98 -3.01 5.47 1.25
N THR A 99 -2.12 6.45 1.14
CA THR A 99 -1.70 7.23 2.32
C THR A 99 -2.72 8.29 2.65
N LEU A 100 -2.84 8.59 3.93
CA LEU A 100 -3.72 9.64 4.40
C LEU A 100 -3.14 11.03 4.13
N ALA A 101 -1.85 11.21 4.40
CA ALA A 101 -1.11 12.41 4.12
C ALA A 101 -0.85 12.60 2.61
N GLY A 102 -0.63 13.85 2.21
CA GLY A 102 -0.31 14.19 0.82
C GLY A 102 1.19 14.26 0.53
N PRO A 103 1.56 14.41 -0.75
CA PRO A 103 2.95 14.51 -1.18
C PRO A 103 3.70 15.66 -0.50
N CYS A 104 5.03 15.56 -0.46
CA CYS A 104 5.91 16.55 0.16
C CYS A 104 5.60 16.72 1.66
N THR A 105 5.32 15.61 2.33
CA THR A 105 5.16 15.52 3.78
C THR A 105 5.87 14.28 4.31
N GLU A 106 6.43 14.38 5.51
CA GLU A 106 7.10 13.24 6.15
C GLU A 106 6.10 12.12 6.44
N MET A 107 4.89 12.44 6.92
CA MET A 107 3.85 11.45 7.21
C MET A 107 3.51 10.59 5.99
N CYS A 108 3.40 11.17 4.79
CA CYS A 108 3.11 10.40 3.57
C CYS A 108 4.22 9.39 3.26
N LEU A 109 5.49 9.77 3.44
CA LEU A 109 6.63 8.89 3.23
C LEU A 109 6.70 7.79 4.30
N LEU A 110 6.40 8.10 5.57
CA LEU A 110 6.36 7.11 6.66
C LEU A 110 5.20 6.11 6.50
N GLU A 111 4.01 6.59 6.15
CA GLU A 111 2.87 5.73 5.82
C GLU A 111 3.21 4.78 4.67
N THR A 112 3.86 5.30 3.62
CA THR A 112 4.33 4.50 2.48
C THR A 112 5.35 3.45 2.91
N ALA A 113 6.36 3.84 3.70
CA ALA A 113 7.40 2.93 4.15
C ALA A 113 6.85 1.82 5.05
N ALA A 114 5.92 2.13 5.97
CA ALA A 114 5.28 1.13 6.83
C ALA A 114 4.58 0.04 6.00
N GLN A 115 3.83 0.44 4.97
CA GLN A 115 3.18 -0.52 4.07
C GLN A 115 4.18 -1.26 3.17
N ALA A 116 5.22 -0.60 2.69
CA ALA A 116 6.28 -1.23 1.89
C ALA A 116 7.02 -2.32 2.65
N VAL A 117 7.36 -2.08 3.92
CA VAL A 117 7.93 -3.11 4.79
C VAL A 117 6.94 -4.25 4.96
N THR A 118 5.68 -3.94 5.27
CA THR A 118 4.61 -4.92 5.49
C THR A 118 4.41 -5.83 4.28
N ASP A 119 4.27 -5.27 3.09
CA ASP A 119 4.03 -6.01 1.85
C ASP A 119 5.23 -6.85 1.45
N SER A 120 6.45 -6.32 1.61
CA SER A 120 7.68 -7.02 1.23
C SER A 120 7.93 -8.25 2.11
N VAL A 121 7.74 -8.15 3.42
CA VAL A 121 8.01 -9.26 4.34
C VAL A 121 6.87 -10.28 4.41
N SER A 122 5.67 -9.91 3.94
CA SER A 122 4.51 -10.81 3.91
C SER A 122 4.34 -11.57 2.58
N GLY A 123 5.22 -11.34 1.61
CA GLY A 123 5.29 -12.12 0.38
C GLY A 123 4.53 -11.54 -0.82
N ARG A 124 4.29 -10.22 -0.88
CA ARG A 124 3.71 -9.60 -2.09
C ARG A 124 4.72 -9.59 -3.24
N ASP A 125 4.27 -10.02 -4.43
CA ASP A 125 5.07 -9.99 -5.66
C ASP A 125 5.13 -8.60 -6.30
N LEU A 126 4.09 -7.78 -6.07
CA LEU A 126 3.97 -6.43 -6.63
C LEU A 126 3.42 -5.44 -5.60
N ILE A 127 4.03 -4.26 -5.57
CA ILE A 127 3.63 -3.12 -4.75
C ILE A 127 3.19 -1.97 -5.67
N SER A 128 1.92 -1.56 -5.58
CA SER A 128 1.27 -0.62 -6.50
C SER A 128 0.96 0.70 -5.80
N GLY A 129 1.79 1.73 -6.03
CA GLY A 129 1.68 2.97 -5.28
C GLY A 129 2.43 4.16 -5.86
N VAL A 130 2.18 5.37 -5.36
CA VAL A 130 1.39 5.69 -4.14
C VAL A 130 0.25 6.64 -4.46
N ALA A 131 -0.99 6.25 -4.12
CA ALA A 131 -2.17 7.10 -4.19
C ALA A 131 -2.24 8.03 -2.96
N ALA A 132 -1.33 9.01 -2.91
CA ALA A 132 -1.25 9.95 -1.80
C ALA A 132 -2.52 10.83 -1.67
N SER A 133 -2.76 11.38 -0.47
CA SER A 133 -4.04 12.06 -0.15
C SER A 133 -5.27 11.19 -0.46
N LYS A 134 -5.20 9.89 -0.15
CA LYS A 134 -6.23 8.88 -0.48
C LYS A 134 -6.52 8.74 -1.98
N GLY A 135 -5.68 9.25 -2.87
CA GLY A 135 -5.91 9.24 -4.31
C GLY A 135 -7.10 10.08 -4.80
N VAL A 136 -7.69 10.94 -3.95
CA VAL A 136 -8.91 11.71 -4.30
C VAL A 136 -8.63 13.18 -4.61
N VAL A 137 -7.39 13.64 -4.44
CA VAL A 137 -7.02 15.04 -4.66
C VAL A 137 -6.20 15.19 -5.92
N LYS A 138 -6.69 16.02 -6.85
CA LYS A 138 -6.05 16.29 -8.13
C LYS A 138 -4.59 16.70 -7.97
N ASP A 139 -3.74 16.14 -8.83
CA ASP A 139 -2.31 16.41 -8.93
C ASP A 139 -1.50 16.12 -7.65
N ARG A 140 -2.02 15.31 -6.72
CA ARG A 140 -1.31 14.92 -5.48
C ARG A 140 -0.79 13.48 -5.53
N GLY A 141 0.06 13.21 -6.51
CA GLY A 141 0.89 12.01 -6.59
C GLY A 141 2.17 12.32 -7.35
N THR A 142 3.31 11.83 -6.87
CA THR A 142 4.64 12.09 -7.43
C THR A 142 5.55 10.86 -7.37
N GLY A 143 6.69 10.93 -8.05
CA GLY A 143 7.68 9.85 -8.02
C GLY A 143 8.45 9.73 -6.70
N MET A 144 8.42 10.74 -5.81
CA MET A 144 9.14 10.67 -4.52
C MET A 144 8.52 9.65 -3.57
N GLU A 145 7.20 9.55 -3.54
CA GLU A 145 6.50 8.53 -2.74
C GLU A 145 6.85 7.13 -3.25
N ALA A 146 6.83 6.92 -4.57
CA ALA A 146 7.23 5.65 -5.18
C ALA A 146 8.70 5.30 -4.93
N ARG A 147 9.60 6.29 -4.89
CA ARG A 147 11.00 6.08 -4.50
C ARG A 147 11.10 5.55 -3.07
N MET A 148 10.42 6.19 -2.11
CA MET A 148 10.38 5.71 -0.72
C MET A 148 9.84 4.29 -0.61
N MET A 149 8.77 3.99 -1.37
CA MET A 149 8.19 2.66 -1.45
C MET A 149 9.22 1.62 -1.90
N GLY A 150 9.92 1.88 -3.00
CA GLY A 150 10.95 0.97 -3.54
C GLY A 150 12.16 0.81 -2.61
N GLU A 151 12.69 1.89 -2.06
CA GLU A 151 13.83 1.84 -1.14
C GLU A 151 13.49 1.12 0.16
N SER A 152 12.30 1.35 0.71
CA SER A 152 11.80 0.63 1.90
C SER A 152 11.57 -0.86 1.63
N ALA A 153 11.10 -1.22 0.44
CA ALA A 153 10.94 -2.61 0.02
C ALA A 153 12.30 -3.32 -0.09
N ILE A 154 13.30 -2.67 -0.71
CA ILE A 154 14.66 -3.20 -0.80
C ILE A 154 15.28 -3.38 0.59
N ALA A 155 15.13 -2.40 1.49
CA ALA A 155 15.65 -2.45 2.85
C ALA A 155 15.00 -3.52 3.73
N SER A 156 13.75 -3.92 3.41
CA SER A 156 13.02 -4.96 4.14
C SER A 156 13.14 -6.35 3.53
N ALA A 157 13.67 -6.48 2.30
CA ALA A 157 13.89 -7.76 1.65
C ALA A 157 14.84 -8.65 2.49
N GLY A 158 14.36 -9.85 2.85
CA GLY A 158 15.11 -10.79 3.69
C GLY A 158 15.20 -10.41 5.17
N MET A 159 14.48 -9.39 5.62
CA MET A 159 14.37 -9.03 7.03
C MET A 159 13.67 -10.14 7.81
N ASP A 160 14.20 -10.47 9.00
CA ASP A 160 13.53 -11.37 9.93
C ASP A 160 12.16 -10.80 10.35
N ILE A 161 11.14 -11.67 10.44
CA ILE A 161 9.75 -11.26 10.71
C ILE A 161 9.61 -10.60 12.09
N GLU A 162 10.36 -11.03 13.10
CA GLU A 162 10.33 -10.41 14.42
C GLU A 162 10.90 -8.99 14.38
N ARG A 163 11.99 -8.79 13.61
CA ARG A 163 12.55 -7.46 13.34
C ARG A 163 11.55 -6.60 12.56
N ALA A 164 10.95 -7.13 11.49
CA ALA A 164 10.01 -6.39 10.66
C ALA A 164 8.79 -5.90 11.45
N ASN A 165 8.22 -6.75 12.32
CA ASN A 165 7.12 -6.35 13.20
C ASN A 165 7.49 -5.17 14.11
N ARG A 166 8.71 -5.17 14.71
CA ARG A 166 9.18 -4.02 15.51
C ARG A 166 9.35 -2.76 14.68
N VAL A 167 9.91 -2.88 13.47
CA VAL A 167 10.10 -1.74 12.56
C VAL A 167 8.75 -1.13 12.19
N ILE A 168 7.78 -1.96 11.77
CA ILE A 168 6.43 -1.51 11.43
C ILE A 168 5.77 -0.81 12.62
N ASP A 169 5.82 -1.42 13.82
CA ASP A 169 5.26 -0.82 15.04
C ASP A 169 5.86 0.56 15.35
N ASN A 170 7.20 0.66 15.29
CA ASN A 170 7.92 1.90 15.49
C ASN A 170 7.51 3.00 14.50
N ILE A 171 7.30 2.66 13.21
CA ILE A 171 6.92 3.63 12.18
C ILE A 171 5.45 4.06 12.37
N VAL A 172 4.54 3.09 12.54
CA VAL A 172 3.09 3.33 12.66
C VAL A 172 2.77 4.21 13.86
N SER A 173 3.44 4.00 15.00
CA SER A 173 3.24 4.82 16.20
C SER A 173 3.60 6.29 16.05
N LEU A 174 4.39 6.66 15.03
CA LEU A 174 4.70 8.06 14.75
C LEU A 174 3.54 8.83 14.11
N TYR A 175 2.61 8.14 13.43
CA TYR A 175 1.56 8.81 12.65
C TYR A 175 0.13 8.40 13.01
N GLU A 176 -0.09 7.27 13.70
CA GLU A 176 -1.44 6.74 13.92
C GLU A 176 -2.35 7.69 14.75
N ASN A 177 -1.75 8.53 15.58
CA ASN A 177 -2.48 9.53 16.35
C ASN A 177 -2.84 10.81 15.55
N SER A 178 -2.36 10.94 14.32
CA SER A 178 -2.56 12.11 13.47
C SER A 178 -3.61 11.90 12.37
N TYR A 179 -4.31 10.76 12.33
CA TYR A 179 -5.29 10.46 11.27
C TYR A 179 -6.45 11.46 11.18
N SER A 180 -6.78 12.15 12.26
CA SER A 180 -7.83 13.18 12.24
C SER A 180 -7.39 14.47 11.55
N HIS A 181 -6.10 14.75 11.50
CA HIS A 181 -5.52 15.98 10.97
C HIS A 181 -4.24 15.71 10.16
N PRO A 182 -4.31 14.88 9.10
CA PRO A 182 -3.16 14.56 8.27
C PRO A 182 -2.67 15.82 7.54
N PRO A 183 -1.36 15.99 7.32
CA PRO A 183 -0.85 17.08 6.52
C PRO A 183 -1.29 16.90 5.08
N SER A 184 -1.93 17.94 4.52
CA SER A 184 -2.55 17.87 3.20
C SER A 184 -1.54 17.73 2.05
N GLY A 185 -0.29 18.13 2.28
CA GLY A 185 0.77 18.07 1.29
C GLY A 185 0.57 19.01 0.11
N LYS A 186 1.38 18.79 -0.93
CA LYS A 186 1.49 19.66 -2.10
C LYS A 186 1.08 18.94 -3.37
N ARG A 187 0.67 19.71 -4.38
CA ARG A 187 0.49 19.17 -5.74
C ARG A 187 1.86 18.95 -6.36
N PHE A 188 1.92 18.13 -7.40
CA PHE A 188 3.11 17.88 -8.21
C PHE A 188 3.79 19.21 -8.59
N GLN A 189 3.06 20.13 -9.22
CA GLN A 189 3.57 21.44 -9.63
C GLN A 189 4.03 22.37 -8.49
N ASP A 190 3.66 22.07 -7.23
CA ASP A 190 4.08 22.87 -6.07
C ASP A 190 5.27 22.23 -5.33
N CYS A 191 5.68 21.02 -5.69
CA CYS A 191 6.80 20.30 -5.06
C CYS A 191 7.82 19.73 -6.06
N TYR A 192 7.62 19.95 -7.36
CA TYR A 192 8.52 19.65 -8.46
C TYR A 192 8.75 20.88 -9.34
N ASP A 193 9.93 20.93 -9.96
CA ASP A 193 10.13 21.66 -11.20
C ASP A 193 9.49 20.84 -12.34
N VAL A 194 8.44 21.40 -12.94
CA VAL A 194 7.64 20.73 -13.98
C VAL A 194 8.36 20.68 -15.33
N ASP A 195 9.29 21.59 -15.59
CA ASP A 195 10.02 21.61 -16.86
C ASP A 195 11.11 20.53 -16.87
N SER A 196 11.82 20.38 -15.75
CA SER A 196 12.89 19.38 -15.60
C SER A 196 12.41 18.05 -15.02
N ILE A 197 11.18 17.98 -14.50
CA ILE A 197 10.61 16.82 -13.79
C ILE A 197 11.52 16.41 -12.62
N THR A 198 12.00 17.39 -11.86
CA THR A 198 12.86 17.15 -10.69
C THR A 198 12.19 17.61 -9.39
N PRO A 199 12.34 16.85 -8.29
CA PRO A 199 11.77 17.24 -7.01
C PRO A 199 12.44 18.52 -6.50
N SER A 200 11.64 19.39 -5.89
CA SER A 200 12.13 20.60 -5.25
C SER A 200 13.12 20.29 -4.11
N LYS A 201 13.99 21.26 -3.79
CA LYS A 201 14.89 21.18 -2.63
C LYS A 201 14.14 21.01 -1.31
N GLU A 202 12.88 21.46 -1.23
CA GLU A 202 12.04 21.22 -0.08
C GLU A 202 11.67 19.75 0.04
N TYR A 203 11.19 19.13 -1.05
CA TYR A 203 10.83 17.73 -1.01
C TYR A 203 12.05 16.86 -0.71
N LEU A 204 13.21 17.14 -1.32
CA LEU A 204 14.45 16.42 -1.00
C LEU A 204 14.80 16.49 0.50
N ARG A 205 14.69 17.66 1.15
CA ARG A 205 14.94 17.77 2.60
C ARG A 205 13.92 16.99 3.45
N ILE A 206 12.66 16.97 3.04
CA ILE A 206 11.63 16.17 3.72
C ILE A 206 11.89 14.68 3.56
N TYR A 207 12.37 14.28 2.38
CA TYR A 207 12.78 12.91 2.10
C TYR A 207 13.96 12.49 2.97
N ASP A 208 15.02 13.28 3.01
CA ASP A 208 16.20 13.03 3.85
C ASP A 208 15.80 12.89 5.33
N LYS A 209 14.90 13.77 5.81
CA LYS A 209 14.35 13.68 7.17
C LYS A 209 13.59 12.37 7.39
N ALA A 210 12.74 11.97 6.44
CA ALA A 210 12.00 10.71 6.55
C ALA A 210 12.96 9.52 6.59
N VAL A 211 14.02 9.49 5.78
CA VAL A 211 15.08 8.46 5.82
C VAL A 211 15.74 8.43 7.20
N GLU A 212 16.13 9.57 7.77
CA GLU A 212 16.69 9.62 9.13
C GLU A 212 15.72 9.07 10.19
N THR A 213 14.42 9.36 10.05
CA THR A 213 13.38 8.86 10.94
C THR A 213 13.23 7.33 10.80
N LEU A 214 13.18 6.81 9.58
CA LEU A 214 13.08 5.37 9.29
C LEU A 214 14.31 4.60 9.81
N ASN A 215 15.50 5.16 9.64
CA ASN A 215 16.75 4.63 10.19
C ASN A 215 16.67 4.50 11.73
N LYS A 216 16.07 5.48 12.42
CA LYS A 216 15.84 5.41 13.88
C LYS A 216 14.78 4.38 14.28
N CYS A 217 13.82 4.09 13.40
CA CYS A 217 12.83 3.03 13.60
C CYS A 217 13.39 1.61 13.36
N GLY A 218 14.59 1.51 12.76
CA GLY A 218 15.29 0.25 12.49
C GLY A 218 15.20 -0.25 11.04
N LEU A 219 14.67 0.59 10.13
CA LEU A 219 14.65 0.36 8.70
C LEU A 219 15.85 1.08 8.07
N GLU A 220 16.90 0.33 7.73
CA GLU A 220 18.16 0.86 7.20
C GLU A 220 18.03 1.18 5.70
N ILE A 221 17.83 2.47 5.38
CA ILE A 221 17.73 3.03 4.01
C ILE A 221 18.91 3.96 3.74
#